data_AF-A0A0W0VW06-F1
#
_entry.id   AF-A0A0W0VW06-F1
#
_cell.length_a   1.000
_cell.length_b   1.000
_cell.length_c   1.000
_cell.angle_alpha   90.00
_cell.angle_beta   90.00
_cell.angle_gamma   90.00
#
_symmetry.space_group_name_H-M   'P 1'
#
loop_
_entity.id
_entity.type
_entity.pdbx_description
1 polymer ?
#
loop_
_entity_poly.entity_id
_entity_poly.type
_entity_poly.pdbx_seq_one_letter_code
_entity_poly.pdbx_strand_id
1 'polypeptide(L)'
;MVTSIYAAILGIILIRLSIKTIQARRKLGVGIGDGNNLQMRRFIRAQGNFVEYAAIFLILLGHAEINGLPIWTINFLGMLFLIGRIMHAYSLLKDEEYQTASNLVSYPKWRIRGMILTFIAIGSLAITILIQMAMVFVNHFLQ
;
A
#
# COMPACT_ATOMS: atom_id res chain seq x y z
N MET A 1 4.53 2.47 -20.53
CA MET A 1 4.38 1.76 -19.25
C MET A 1 3.46 2.56 -18.33
N VAL A 2 2.26 2.06 -18.10
CA VAL A 2 1.24 2.63 -17.21
C VAL A 2 1.65 2.49 -15.75
N THR A 3 2.35 1.41 -15.38
CA THR A 3 2.86 1.18 -14.01
C THR A 3 3.69 2.37 -13.51
N SER A 4 4.44 3.03 -14.39
CA SER A 4 5.27 4.20 -14.07
C SER A 4 4.45 5.37 -13.50
N ILE A 5 3.20 5.54 -13.93
CA ILE A 5 2.30 6.59 -13.42
C ILE A 5 1.98 6.31 -11.94
N TYR A 6 1.62 5.07 -11.62
CA TYR A 6 1.35 4.65 -10.25
C TYR A 6 2.61 4.71 -9.38
N ALA A 7 3.76 4.32 -9.91
CA ALA A 7 5.04 4.43 -9.22
C ALA A 7 5.36 5.89 -8.85
N ALA A 8 5.17 6.83 -9.78
CA ALA A 8 5.39 8.25 -9.55
C ALA A 8 4.45 8.81 -8.46
N ILE A 9 3.16 8.51 -8.54
CA ILE A 9 2.16 8.97 -7.55
C ILE A 9 2.46 8.38 -6.16
N LEU A 10 2.70 7.07 -6.08
CA LEU A 10 3.01 6.40 -4.81
C LEU A 10 4.32 6.91 -4.21
N GLY A 11 5.33 7.22 -5.04
CA GLY A 11 6.58 7.85 -4.63
C GLY A 11 6.36 9.22 -3.98
N ILE A 12 5.51 10.07 -4.57
CA ILE A 12 5.14 11.37 -3.99
C ILE A 12 4.45 11.19 -2.63
N ILE A 13 3.53 10.22 -2.52
CA ILE A 13 2.85 9.91 -1.26
C ILE A 13 3.85 9.43 -0.19
N LEU A 14 4.81 8.58 -0.56
CA LEU A 14 5.86 8.12 0.34
C LEU A 14 6.73 9.28 0.86
N ILE A 15 7.10 10.22 -0.01
CA ILE A 15 7.86 11.42 0.40
C ILE A 15 7.06 12.21 1.44
N ARG A 16 5.76 12.44 1.20
CA ARG A 16 4.90 13.13 2.16
C ARG A 16 4.84 12.42 3.52
N LEU A 17 4.67 11.10 3.54
CA LEU A 17 4.68 10.32 4.78
C LEU A 17 6.03 10.41 5.50
N SER A 18 7.13 10.34 4.74
CA SER A 18 8.49 10.44 5.28
C SER A 18 8.72 11.79 5.94
N ILE A 19 8.31 12.90 5.30
CA ILE A 19 8.40 14.24 5.87
C ILE A 19 7.63 14.32 7.20
N LYS A 20 6.42 13.75 7.27
CA LYS A 20 5.63 13.71 8.51
C LYS A 20 6.32 12.94 9.63
N THR A 21 6.92 11.79 9.33
CA THR A 21 7.70 11.01 10.31
C THR A 21 8.92 11.80 10.80
N ILE A 22 9.64 12.48 9.90
CA ILE A 22 10.82 13.29 10.26
C ILE A 22 10.42 14.47 11.14
N GLN A 23 9.33 15.18 10.81
CA GLN A 23 8.79 16.27 11.62
C GLN A 23 8.40 15.78 13.03
N ALA A 24 7.76 14.61 13.12
CA ALA A 24 7.40 14.01 14.41
C ALA A 24 8.64 13.66 15.25
N ARG A 25 9.69 13.06 14.65
CA ARG A 25 10.96 12.79 15.35
C ARG A 25 11.57 14.04 15.95
N ARG A 26 11.65 15.11 15.17
CA ARG A 26 12.21 16.39 15.61
C ARG A 26 11.39 16.99 16.75
N LYS A 27 10.05 16.99 16.63
CA LYS A 27 9.16 17.54 17.65
C LYS A 27 9.21 16.74 18.97
N LEU A 28 9.36 15.42 18.88
CA LEU A 28 9.33 14.53 20.04
C LEU A 28 10.71 14.21 20.62
N GLY A 29 11.80 14.67 19.98
CA GLY A 29 13.17 14.35 20.41
C GLY A 29 13.55 12.88 20.25
N VAL A 30 12.93 12.14 19.33
CA VAL A 30 13.13 10.69 19.17
C VAL A 30 14.09 10.38 18.01
N GLY A 31 15.33 10.04 18.34
CA GLY A 31 16.37 9.68 17.37
C GLY A 31 16.14 8.33 16.68
N ILE A 32 15.91 7.26 17.46
CA ILE A 32 15.75 5.87 16.98
C ILE A 32 14.49 5.27 17.61
N GLY A 33 13.84 4.35 16.89
CA GLY A 33 12.62 3.70 17.36
C GLY A 33 11.45 4.69 17.47
N ASP A 34 10.54 4.43 18.41
CA ASP A 34 9.34 5.24 18.67
C ASP A 34 9.42 6.08 19.95
N GLY A 35 10.47 5.92 20.76
CA GLY A 35 10.66 6.66 22.01
C GLY A 35 9.51 6.46 23.02
N ASN A 36 8.83 5.31 23.01
CA ASN A 36 7.61 5.04 23.77
C ASN A 36 6.47 6.04 23.51
N ASN A 37 6.52 6.77 22.39
CA ASN A 37 5.51 7.73 22.03
C ASN A 37 4.52 7.12 21.02
N LEU A 38 3.23 7.10 21.39
CA LEU A 38 2.17 6.52 20.56
C LEU A 38 2.05 7.20 19.18
N GLN A 39 2.21 8.53 19.13
CA GLN A 39 2.14 9.29 17.88
C GLN A 39 3.32 8.93 16.96
N MET A 40 4.52 8.80 17.53
CA MET A 40 5.70 8.37 16.78
C MET A 40 5.54 6.96 16.21
N ARG A 41 5.03 6.02 17.02
CA ARG A 41 4.74 4.63 16.60
C ARG A 41 3.76 4.59 15.42
N ARG A 42 2.73 5.45 15.44
CA ARG A 42 1.74 5.55 14.35
C ARG A 42 2.36 6.01 13.05
N PHE A 43 3.17 7.07 13.06
CA PHE A 43 3.82 7.55 11.84
C PHE A 43 4.78 6.51 11.25
N ILE A 44 5.56 5.83 12.09
CA ILE A 44 6.46 4.75 11.65
C ILE A 44 5.66 3.62 10.99
N ARG A 45 4.56 3.15 11.61
CA ARG A 45 3.75 2.07 11.02
C ARG A 45 2.99 2.52 9.77
N ALA A 46 2.52 3.76 9.71
CA ALA A 46 1.90 4.30 8.51
C ALA A 46 2.85 4.31 7.31
N GLN A 47 4.07 4.81 7.50
CA GLN A 47 5.10 4.82 6.49
C GLN A 47 5.56 3.40 6.14
N GLY A 48 5.82 2.55 7.14
CA GLY A 48 6.24 1.16 6.97
C GLY A 48 5.23 0.34 6.17
N ASN A 49 3.96 0.35 6.59
CA ASN A 49 2.87 -0.31 5.84
C ASN A 49 2.80 0.20 4.39
N PHE A 50 2.93 1.51 4.19
CA PHE A 50 2.85 2.07 2.84
C PHE A 50 3.98 1.53 1.96
N VAL A 51 5.23 1.54 2.43
CA VAL A 51 6.38 1.02 1.71
C VAL A 51 6.23 -0.47 1.41
N GLU A 52 5.87 -1.27 2.41
CA GLU A 52 5.69 -2.72 2.30
C GLU A 52 4.68 -3.07 1.19
N TYR A 53 3.49 -2.45 1.23
CA TYR A 53 2.43 -2.75 0.26
C TYR A 53 2.65 -2.09 -1.11
N ALA A 54 3.17 -0.87 -1.17
CA ALA A 54 3.41 -0.19 -2.44
C ALA A 54 4.53 -0.87 -3.24
N ALA A 55 5.59 -1.35 -2.59
CA ALA A 55 6.68 -2.04 -3.25
C ALA A 55 6.20 -3.35 -3.89
N ILE A 56 5.53 -4.22 -3.12
CA ILE A 56 5.02 -5.49 -3.67
C ILE A 56 3.99 -5.24 -4.77
N PHE A 57 3.12 -4.24 -4.60
CA PHE A 57 2.13 -3.88 -5.61
C PHE A 57 2.77 -3.45 -6.92
N LEU A 58 3.78 -2.56 -6.89
CA LEU A 58 4.44 -2.08 -8.11
C LEU A 58 5.21 -3.18 -8.83
N ILE A 59 5.83 -4.11 -8.09
CA ILE A 59 6.48 -5.29 -8.66
C ILE A 59 5.46 -6.14 -9.41
N LEU A 60 4.32 -6.45 -8.77
CA LEU A 60 3.27 -7.26 -9.38
C LEU A 60 2.62 -6.55 -10.57
N LEU A 61 2.29 -5.26 -10.45
CA LEU A 61 1.67 -4.50 -11.53
C LEU A 61 2.58 -4.39 -12.75
N GLY A 62 3.87 -4.09 -12.52
CA GLY A 62 4.87 -4.01 -13.58
C GLY A 62 5.10 -5.35 -14.27
N HIS A 63 5.16 -6.44 -13.50
CA HIS A 63 5.30 -7.78 -14.07
C HIS A 63 4.07 -8.17 -14.89
N ALA A 64 2.86 -7.91 -14.39
CA ALA A 64 1.63 -8.15 -15.12
C ALA A 64 1.56 -7.32 -16.41
N GLU A 65 2.02 -6.06 -16.39
CA GLU A 65 2.13 -5.20 -17.58
C GLU A 65 3.11 -5.77 -18.61
N ILE A 66 4.29 -6.23 -18.19
CA ILE A 66 5.30 -6.85 -19.07
C ILE A 66 4.75 -8.14 -19.70
N ASN A 67 3.98 -8.92 -18.95
CA ASN A 67 3.30 -10.12 -19.44
C ASN A 67 2.07 -9.83 -20.32
N GLY A 68 1.84 -8.57 -20.71
CA GLY A 68 0.79 -8.20 -21.66
C GLY A 68 -0.62 -8.13 -21.07
N LEU A 69 -0.76 -7.94 -19.75
CA LEU A 69 -2.08 -7.73 -19.14
C LEU A 69 -2.75 -6.50 -19.79
N PRO A 70 -4.05 -6.55 -20.13
CA PRO A 70 -4.71 -5.43 -20.79
C PRO A 70 -4.60 -4.12 -20.00
N ILE A 71 -4.32 -3.03 -20.71
CA ILE A 71 -4.10 -1.69 -20.15
C ILE A 71 -5.24 -1.24 -19.23
N TRP A 72 -6.49 -1.56 -19.58
CA TRP A 72 -7.66 -1.21 -18.77
C TRP A 72 -7.64 -1.92 -17.42
N THR A 73 -7.21 -3.19 -17.37
CA THR A 73 -7.09 -3.97 -16.13
C THR A 73 -5.97 -3.43 -15.24
N ILE A 74 -4.84 -3.05 -15.83
CA ILE A 74 -3.72 -2.40 -15.12
C ILE A 74 -4.19 -1.10 -14.48
N ASN A 75 -4.90 -0.25 -15.23
CA ASN A 75 -5.43 1.01 -14.70
C ASN A 75 -6.47 0.78 -13.59
N PHE A 76 -7.36 -0.20 -13.76
CA PHE A 76 -8.35 -0.54 -12.75
C PHE A 76 -7.69 -0.96 -11.43
N LEU A 77 -6.77 -1.92 -11.48
CA LEU A 77 -6.06 -2.41 -10.29
C LEU A 77 -5.15 -1.35 -9.68
N GLY A 78 -4.52 -0.52 -10.51
CA GLY A 78 -3.77 0.68 -10.11
C GLY A 78 -4.61 1.68 -9.33
N MET A 79 -5.77 2.07 -9.87
CA MET A 79 -6.69 2.98 -9.17
C MET A 79 -7.23 2.36 -7.88
N LEU A 80 -7.60 1.08 -7.91
CA LEU A 80 -8.11 0.36 -6.74
C LEU A 80 -7.11 0.37 -5.59
N PHE A 81 -5.84 0.08 -5.87
CA PHE A 81 -4.77 0.14 -4.89
C PHE A 81 -4.55 1.56 -4.37
N LEU A 82 -4.44 2.54 -5.27
CA LEU A 82 -4.21 3.94 -4.93
C LEU A 82 -5.31 4.50 -4.02
N ILE A 83 -6.59 4.26 -4.35
CA ILE A 83 -7.74 4.65 -3.54
C ILE A 83 -7.67 3.97 -2.17
N GLY A 84 -7.35 2.68 -2.12
CA GLY A 84 -7.16 1.95 -0.86
C GLY A 84 -6.11 2.58 0.05
N ARG A 85 -4.98 3.03 -0.52
CA ARG A 85 -3.91 3.71 0.22
C ARG A 85 -4.33 5.11 0.69
N ILE A 86 -5.05 5.87 -0.13
CA ILE A 86 -5.58 7.19 0.25
C ILE A 86 -6.59 7.05 1.40
N MET A 87 -7.52 6.09 1.33
CA MET A 87 -8.48 5.80 2.40
C MET A 87 -7.79 5.38 3.71
N HIS A 88 -6.74 4.55 3.61
CA HIS A 88 -5.94 4.13 4.76
C HIS A 88 -5.15 5.30 5.38
N ALA A 89 -4.60 6.19 4.55
CA ALA A 89 -3.91 7.38 5.03
C ALA A 89 -4.89 8.37 5.69
N TYR A 90 -6.11 8.50 5.14
CA TYR A 90 -7.15 9.38 5.68
C TYR A 90 -7.61 8.94 7.08
N SER A 91 -7.69 7.64 7.37
CA SER A 91 -8.05 7.15 8.71
C SER A 91 -7.05 7.57 9.79
N LEU A 92 -5.80 7.85 9.42
CA LEU A 92 -4.76 8.31 10.35
C LEU A 92 -4.85 9.81 10.65
N LEU A 93 -5.47 10.59 9.75
CA LEU A 93 -5.63 12.04 9.91
C LEU A 93 -6.90 12.41 10.68
N LYS A 94 -7.92 11.56 10.65
CA LYS A 94 -9.23 11.89 11.23
C LYS A 94 -9.32 11.66 12.75
N ASP A 95 -8.19 11.42 13.42
CA ASP A 95 -8.12 11.04 14.83
C ASP A 95 -9.27 10.08 15.20
N GLU A 96 -9.37 8.94 14.50
CA GLU A 96 -10.17 7.83 15.03
C GLU A 96 -9.58 7.53 16.42
N GLU A 97 -10.30 8.04 17.42
CA GLU A 97 -9.85 8.29 18.76
C GLU A 97 -9.50 6.94 19.40
N TYR A 98 -8.22 6.61 19.49
CA TYR A 98 -7.79 5.57 20.43
C TYR A 98 -7.80 6.20 21.81
N GLN A 99 -8.92 6.09 22.51
CA GLN A 99 -8.90 6.10 23.96
C GLN A 99 -8.32 4.75 24.42
N THR A 100 -7.05 4.78 24.79
CA THR A 100 -6.40 3.79 25.68
C THR A 100 -6.00 2.45 25.02
N ALA A 101 -4.81 1.98 25.40
CA ALA A 101 -4.17 0.75 24.91
C ALA A 101 -4.94 -0.56 25.20
N SER A 102 -6.11 -0.50 25.84
CA SER A 102 -6.93 -1.64 26.26
C SER A 102 -8.30 -1.72 25.59
N ASN A 103 -8.71 -0.74 24.77
CA ASN A 103 -10.00 -0.78 24.07
C ASN A 103 -9.78 -0.82 22.56
N LEU A 104 -10.16 -1.93 21.94
CA LEU A 104 -10.32 -2.04 20.50
C LEU A 104 -11.25 -0.90 20.05
N VAL A 105 -10.69 0.06 19.30
CA VAL A 105 -11.45 1.16 18.72
C VAL A 105 -12.71 0.63 18.05
N SER A 106 -13.82 1.32 18.33
CA SER A 106 -15.11 1.16 17.66
C SER A 106 -14.92 1.25 16.15
N TYR A 107 -14.72 0.10 15.51
CA TYR A 107 -14.62 -0.16 14.07
C TYR A 107 -13.88 0.92 13.25
N PRO A 108 -12.56 0.81 13.00
CA PRO A 108 -11.84 1.72 12.12
C PRO A 108 -12.22 1.47 10.65
N LYS A 109 -13.41 1.96 10.25
CA LYS A 109 -14.09 1.64 8.98
C LYS A 109 -13.22 2.01 7.78
N TRP A 110 -12.54 3.15 7.83
CA TRP A 110 -11.72 3.64 6.72
C TRP A 110 -10.39 2.90 6.58
N ARG A 111 -9.78 2.55 7.72
CA ARG A 111 -8.55 1.76 7.77
C ARG A 111 -8.77 0.36 7.19
N ILE A 112 -9.84 -0.30 7.63
CA ILE A 112 -10.20 -1.66 7.21
C ILE A 112 -10.56 -1.67 5.72
N ARG A 113 -11.42 -0.75 5.27
CA ARG A 113 -11.80 -0.65 3.85
C ARG A 113 -10.58 -0.38 2.96
N GLY A 114 -9.70 0.54 3.37
CA GLY A 114 -8.46 0.82 2.63
C GLY A 114 -7.54 -0.41 2.53
N MET A 115 -7.46 -1.21 3.59
CA MET A 115 -6.70 -2.48 3.59
C MET A 115 -7.35 -3.53 2.68
N ILE A 116 -8.67 -3.70 2.73
CA ILE A 116 -9.40 -4.64 1.88
C ILE A 116 -9.13 -4.34 0.41
N LEU A 117 -9.27 -3.09 -0.03
CA LEU A 117 -9.00 -2.70 -1.42
C LEU A 117 -7.57 -3.02 -1.85
N THR A 118 -6.62 -2.86 -0.94
CA THR A 118 -5.20 -3.16 -1.21
C THR A 118 -4.94 -4.65 -1.31
N PHE A 119 -5.54 -5.45 -0.43
CA PHE A 119 -5.42 -6.91 -0.50
C PHE A 119 -6.11 -7.48 -1.72
N ILE A 120 -7.25 -6.92 -2.14
CA ILE A 120 -7.90 -7.29 -3.40
C ILE A 120 -6.96 -6.97 -4.56
N ALA A 121 -6.41 -5.75 -4.65
CA ALA A 121 -5.52 -5.39 -5.75
C ALA A 121 -4.26 -6.29 -5.83
N ILE A 122 -3.58 -6.51 -4.70
CA ILE A 122 -2.38 -7.37 -4.63
C ILE A 122 -2.74 -8.83 -4.92
N GLY A 123 -3.80 -9.35 -4.30
CA GLY A 123 -4.24 -10.74 -4.47
C GLY A 123 -4.68 -11.04 -5.90
N SER A 124 -5.45 -10.13 -6.52
CA SER A 124 -5.83 -10.25 -7.92
C SER A 124 -4.60 -10.28 -8.84
N LEU A 125 -3.63 -9.36 -8.66
CA LEU A 125 -2.41 -9.38 -9.45
C LEU A 125 -1.59 -10.65 -9.25
N ALA A 126 -1.44 -11.11 -8.01
CA ALA A 126 -0.70 -12.34 -7.71
C ALA A 126 -1.32 -13.55 -8.42
N ILE A 127 -2.64 -13.70 -8.34
CA ILE A 127 -3.37 -14.78 -9.04
C ILE A 127 -3.22 -14.64 -10.56
N THR A 128 -3.37 -13.44 -11.11
CA THR A 128 -3.22 -13.19 -12.55
C THR A 128 -1.84 -13.59 -13.04
N ILE A 129 -0.77 -13.27 -12.30
CA ILE A 129 0.60 -13.64 -12.67
C ILE A 129 0.79 -15.16 -12.62
N LEU A 130 0.27 -15.84 -11.60
CA LEU A 130 0.32 -17.31 -11.55
C LEU A 130 -0.39 -17.96 -12.75
N ILE A 131 -1.54 -17.41 -13.16
CA ILE A 131 -2.28 -17.87 -14.34
C ILE A 131 -1.47 -17.60 -15.63
N GLN A 132 -0.87 -16.42 -15.77
CA GLN A 132 -0.01 -16.09 -16.92
C GLN A 132 1.17 -17.07 -17.02
N MET A 133 1.84 -17.34 -15.90
CA MET A 133 2.96 -18.30 -15.85
C MET A 133 2.52 -19.72 -16.21
N ALA A 134 1.38 -20.18 -15.72
CA ALA A 134 0.84 -21.49 -16.07
C ALA A 134 0.53 -21.60 -17.58
N MET A 135 -0.07 -20.57 -18.17
CA MET A 135 -0.35 -20.55 -19.61
C MET A 135 0.93 -20.56 -20.45
N VAL A 136 1.95 -19.78 -20.07
CA VAL A 136 3.25 -19.78 -20.76
C VAL A 136 3.91 -21.15 -20.71
N PHE A 137 3.90 -21.81 -19.55
CA PHE A 137 4.44 -23.15 -19.39
C PHE A 137 3.70 -24.16 -20.30
N VAL A 138 2.36 -24.18 -20.25
CA VAL A 138 1.55 -25.08 -21.09
C VAL A 138 1.83 -24.87 -22.58
N ASN A 139 1.92 -23.63 -23.04
CA ASN A 139 2.19 -23.33 -24.45
C ASN A 139 3.60 -23.75 -24.90
N HIS A 140 4.58 -23.76 -24.00
CA HIS A 140 5.96 -24.13 -24.34
C HIS A 140 6.19 -25.65 -24.41
N PHE A 141 5.43 -26.45 -23.66
CA PHE A 141 5.59 -27.91 -23.60
C PHE A 141 4.60 -28.69 -24.48
N LEU A 142 3.53 -28.05 -24.98
CA LEU A 142 2.53 -28.67 -25.85
C LEU A 142 2.69 -28.33 -27.34
N GLN A 143 3.78 -27.65 -27.71
CA GLN A 143 4.22 -27.41 -29.09
C GLN A 143 5.47 -28.24 -29.38
#